data_AF-A0A4U9HE99-F1
#
_entry.id   AF-A0A4U9HE99-F1
#
_cell.length_a   1.000
_cell.length_b   1.000
_cell.length_c   1.000
_cell.angle_alpha   90.00
_cell.angle_beta   90.00
_cell.angle_gamma   90.00
#
_symmetry.space_group_name_H-M   'P 1'
#
loop_
_entity.id
_entity.type
_entity.pdbx_description
1 polymer ?
#
loop_
_entity_poly.entity_id
_entity_poly.type
_entity_poly.pdbx_seq_one_letter_code
_entity_poly.pdbx_strand_id
1 'polypeptide(L)'
;MLLALMIVIGIVANPNTVSQKIDGFEWLPINLYINGDTFYYVLYGMLGRALGMMDTRKRWLNSICAALFIAAVAIISRGTLHELQWRGTFADTWYLYCGPMVFICAISLFTLVKNTLNTRPLPLLGLISRNSLGIYGFHALVIHALRTRGVELKSWPLLDIVWIFSATLVVSLLLSMLLQRIDTRRFVS
;
A
#
# COMPACT_ATOMS: atom_id res chain seq x y z
N MET A 1 -1.10 -5.21 -22.69
CA MET A 1 -1.65 -5.14 -21.30
C MET A 1 -1.82 -3.70 -20.83
N LEU A 2 -0.75 -2.90 -20.71
CA LEU A 2 -0.83 -1.47 -20.35
C LEU A 2 -1.75 -0.66 -21.29
N LEU A 3 -1.66 -0.88 -22.61
CA LEU A 3 -2.50 -0.19 -23.59
C LEU A 3 -3.99 -0.53 -23.41
N ALA A 4 -4.31 -1.79 -23.12
CA ALA A 4 -5.68 -2.23 -22.84
C ALA A 4 -6.20 -1.61 -21.54
N LEU A 5 -5.36 -1.51 -20.50
CA LEU A 5 -5.71 -0.85 -19.24
C LEU A 5 -5.98 0.65 -19.44
N MET A 6 -5.17 1.34 -20.25
CA MET A 6 -5.38 2.75 -20.59
C MET A 6 -6.67 2.96 -21.39
N ILE A 7 -7.02 2.06 -22.30
CA ILE A 7 -8.27 2.13 -23.06
C ILE A 7 -9.47 1.91 -22.12
N VAL A 8 -9.40 0.92 -21.23
CA VAL A 8 -10.49 0.63 -20.28
C VAL A 8 -10.69 1.79 -19.30
N ILE A 9 -9.63 2.31 -18.69
CA ILE A 9 -9.72 3.37 -17.67
C ILE A 9 -9.96 4.75 -18.32
N GLY A 10 -9.26 5.05 -19.42
CA GLY A 10 -9.26 6.38 -20.04
C GLY A 10 -10.42 6.63 -21.00
N ILE A 11 -11.04 5.58 -21.57
CA ILE A 11 -12.12 5.71 -22.56
C ILE A 11 -13.40 5.04 -22.03
N VAL A 12 -13.35 3.75 -21.69
CA VAL A 12 -14.55 2.95 -21.38
C VAL A 12 -15.17 3.31 -20.03
N ALA A 13 -14.34 3.55 -19.02
CA ALA A 13 -14.75 3.83 -17.64
C ALA A 13 -14.49 5.27 -17.19
N ASN A 14 -14.12 6.15 -18.13
CA ASN A 14 -13.84 7.53 -17.82
C ASN A 14 -15.16 8.30 -17.64
N PRO A 15 -15.46 8.84 -16.45
CA PRO A 15 -16.72 9.53 -16.17
C PRO A 15 -16.89 10.83 -16.99
N ASN A 16 -15.82 11.32 -17.65
CA ASN A 16 -15.87 12.48 -18.53
C ASN A 16 -16.08 12.12 -20.01
N THR A 17 -16.18 10.83 -20.37
CA THR A 17 -16.55 10.39 -21.72
C THR A 17 -18.04 10.66 -21.96
N VAL A 18 -18.38 11.17 -23.15
CA VAL A 18 -19.76 11.47 -23.54
C VAL A 18 -20.63 10.23 -23.39
N SER A 19 -21.74 10.35 -22.65
CA SER A 19 -22.65 9.24 -22.41
C SER A 19 -23.29 8.75 -23.71
N GLN A 20 -23.16 7.46 -24.00
CA GLN A 20 -23.76 6.81 -25.16
C GLN A 20 -24.93 5.94 -24.68
N LYS A 21 -26.14 6.31 -25.10
CA LYS A 21 -27.37 5.56 -24.81
C LYS A 21 -27.85 4.86 -26.08
N ILE A 22 -28.08 3.55 -25.99
CA ILE A 22 -28.74 2.77 -27.04
C ILE A 22 -29.96 2.10 -26.40
N ASP A 23 -31.16 2.31 -26.95
CA ASP A 23 -32.43 1.79 -26.43
C ASP A 23 -32.66 2.01 -24.91
N GLY A 24 -32.33 3.21 -24.42
CA GLY A 24 -32.52 3.58 -23.02
C GLY A 24 -31.51 2.97 -22.04
N PHE A 25 -30.58 2.13 -22.50
CA PHE A 25 -29.48 1.60 -21.71
C PHE A 25 -28.21 2.45 -21.90
N GLU A 26 -27.64 2.94 -20.79
CA GLU A 26 -26.35 3.65 -20.78
C GLU A 26 -25.20 2.65 -20.93
N TRP A 27 -24.63 2.57 -22.14
CA TRP A 27 -23.51 1.68 -22.44
C TRP A 27 -22.15 2.29 -22.08
N LEU A 28 -22.03 3.61 -22.17
CA LEU A 28 -20.83 4.36 -21.82
C LEU A 28 -21.18 5.66 -21.10
N PRO A 29 -20.31 6.15 -20.20
CA PRO A 29 -19.22 5.38 -19.61
C PRO A 29 -19.77 4.27 -18.72
N ILE A 30 -19.15 3.09 -18.76
CA ILE A 30 -19.53 2.00 -17.85
C ILE A 30 -19.18 2.48 -16.45
N ASN A 31 -20.19 2.68 -15.60
CA ASN A 31 -19.99 3.05 -14.22
C ASN A 31 -19.35 1.86 -13.48
N LEU A 32 -18.02 1.82 -13.47
CA LEU A 32 -17.25 0.80 -12.77
C LEU A 32 -17.31 0.96 -11.23
N TYR A 33 -18.08 1.92 -10.69
CA TYR A 33 -18.08 2.27 -9.26
C TYR A 33 -16.65 2.47 -8.72
N ILE A 34 -15.77 3.04 -9.55
CA ILE A 34 -14.40 3.36 -9.14
C ILE A 34 -14.49 4.59 -8.25
N ASN A 35 -14.57 4.37 -6.94
CA ASN A 35 -14.26 5.40 -5.95
C ASN A 35 -12.90 6.02 -6.28
N GLY A 36 -12.75 7.33 -6.04
CA GLY A 36 -11.49 8.03 -6.31
C GLY A 36 -10.26 7.31 -5.74
N ASP A 37 -10.42 6.65 -4.59
CA ASP A 37 -9.36 5.85 -3.96
C ASP A 37 -8.90 4.64 -4.79
N THR A 38 -9.82 3.98 -5.49
CA THR A 38 -9.49 2.85 -6.36
C THR A 38 -8.61 3.29 -7.53
N PHE A 39 -8.83 4.50 -8.06
CA PHE A 39 -7.94 5.09 -9.06
C PHE A 39 -6.52 5.26 -8.52
N TYR A 40 -6.37 5.77 -7.29
CA TYR A 40 -5.07 5.92 -6.65
C TYR A 40 -4.38 4.57 -6.43
N TYR A 41 -5.09 3.51 -6.03
CA TYR A 41 -4.49 2.18 -5.88
C TYR A 41 -3.94 1.62 -7.19
N VAL A 42 -4.68 1.77 -8.29
CA VAL A 42 -4.20 1.38 -9.62
C VAL A 42 -3.00 2.24 -10.03
N LEU A 43 -3.05 3.54 -9.77
CA LEU A 43 -1.94 4.47 -10.03
C LEU A 43 -0.68 4.09 -9.25
N TYR A 44 -0.79 3.77 -7.96
CA TYR A 44 0.32 3.27 -7.14
C TYR A 44 0.94 2.00 -7.73
N GLY A 45 0.12 1.04 -8.17
CA GLY A 45 0.59 -0.19 -8.79
C GLY A 45 1.35 0.06 -10.10
N MET A 46 0.79 0.88 -10.98
CA MET A 46 1.42 1.23 -12.26
C MET A 46 2.73 2.01 -12.07
N LEU A 47 2.73 3.00 -11.18
CA LEU A 47 3.92 3.80 -10.90
C LEU A 47 5.01 3.01 -10.17
N GLY A 48 4.64 2.17 -9.22
CA GLY A 48 5.58 1.27 -8.55
C GLY A 48 6.30 0.37 -9.55
N ARG A 49 5.56 -0.18 -10.53
CA ARG A 49 6.15 -0.97 -11.63
C ARG A 49 7.04 -0.12 -12.54
N ALA A 50 6.58 1.07 -12.95
CA ALA A 50 7.32 1.97 -13.83
C ALA A 50 8.64 2.43 -13.17
N LEU A 51 8.55 3.00 -11.96
CA LEU A 51 9.70 3.39 -11.16
C LEU A 51 10.62 2.20 -10.87
N GLY A 52 10.06 1.00 -10.65
CA GLY A 52 10.84 -0.23 -10.47
C GLY A 52 11.74 -0.57 -11.66
N MET A 53 11.31 -0.29 -12.90
CA MET A 53 12.09 -0.56 -14.12
C MET A 53 13.08 0.53 -14.50
N MET A 54 12.78 1.78 -14.15
CA MET A 54 13.61 2.92 -14.54
C MET A 54 14.99 2.84 -13.90
N ASP A 55 16.05 3.30 -14.58
CA ASP A 55 17.33 3.49 -13.90
C ASP A 55 17.35 4.82 -13.15
N THR A 56 17.18 4.72 -11.83
CA THR A 56 17.09 5.85 -10.91
C THR A 56 18.34 6.02 -10.04
N ARG A 57 19.42 5.27 -10.28
CA ARG A 57 20.61 5.24 -9.41
C ARG A 57 21.50 6.49 -9.55
N LYS A 58 20.97 7.65 -9.17
CA LYS A 58 21.68 8.93 -9.14
C LYS A 58 21.77 9.47 -7.72
N ARG A 59 22.97 9.84 -7.27
CA ARG A 59 23.22 10.29 -5.88
C ARG A 59 22.41 11.54 -5.51
N TRP A 60 22.29 12.50 -6.43
CA TRP A 60 21.46 13.70 -6.22
C TRP A 60 19.98 13.37 -6.09
N LEU A 61 19.48 12.39 -6.87
CA LEU A 61 18.08 11.97 -6.82
C LEU A 61 17.75 11.35 -5.47
N ASN A 62 18.65 10.54 -4.90
CA ASN A 62 18.49 9.99 -3.55
C ASN A 62 18.38 11.10 -2.49
N SER A 63 19.22 12.15 -2.58
CA SER A 63 19.15 13.29 -1.65
C SER A 63 17.82 14.03 -1.77
N ILE A 64 17.33 14.26 -2.99
CA ILE A 64 16.03 14.89 -3.22
C ILE A 64 14.90 14.02 -2.69
N CYS A 65 14.91 12.71 -2.98
CA CYS A 65 13.89 11.78 -2.45
C CYS A 65 13.91 11.73 -0.91
N ALA A 66 15.08 11.75 -0.28
CA ALA A 66 15.18 11.79 1.18
C ALA A 66 14.62 13.11 1.75
N ALA A 67 14.95 14.25 1.13
CA ALA A 67 14.42 15.55 1.53
C ALA A 67 12.90 15.64 1.36
N LEU A 68 12.38 15.20 0.21
CA LEU A 68 10.94 15.14 -0.07
C LEU A 68 10.20 14.21 0.89
N PHE A 69 10.77 13.06 1.21
CA PHE A 69 10.21 12.13 2.19
C PHE A 69 10.09 12.78 3.57
N ILE A 70 11.18 13.39 4.07
CA ILE A 70 11.18 14.07 5.38
C ILE A 70 10.19 15.23 5.40
N ALA A 71 10.17 16.05 4.34
CA ALA A 71 9.23 17.17 4.22
C ALA A 71 7.77 16.68 4.19
N ALA A 72 7.48 15.63 3.42
CA ALA A 72 6.14 15.06 3.35
C ALA A 72 5.68 14.51 4.70
N VAL A 73 6.53 13.76 5.41
CA VAL A 73 6.24 13.27 6.77
C VAL A 73 5.98 14.42 7.73
N ALA A 74 6.79 15.50 7.67
CA ALA A 74 6.61 16.66 8.53
C ALA A 74 5.28 17.39 8.25
N ILE A 75 4.91 17.54 6.98
CA ILE A 75 3.64 18.16 6.57
C ILE A 75 2.45 17.30 7.01
N ILE A 76 2.48 15.99 6.75
CA ILE A 76 1.42 15.05 7.17
C ILE A 76 1.25 15.12 8.69
N SER A 77 2.34 14.97 9.44
CA SER A 77 2.32 14.98 10.90
C SER A 77 1.78 16.29 11.48
N ARG A 78 2.27 17.44 11.00
CA ARG A 78 1.82 18.76 11.48
C ARG A 78 0.40 19.08 11.04
N GLY A 79 0.02 18.73 9.82
CA GLY A 79 -1.33 18.92 9.30
C GLY A 79 -2.35 18.10 10.10
N THR A 80 -2.05 16.82 10.36
CA THR A 80 -2.91 15.97 11.20
C THR A 80 -2.99 16.49 12.63
N LEU A 81 -1.88 16.95 13.23
CA LEU A 81 -1.90 17.54 14.57
C LEU A 81 -2.74 18.82 14.63
N HIS A 82 -2.59 19.70 13.62
CA HIS A 82 -3.34 20.94 13.53
C HIS A 82 -4.85 20.69 13.42
N GLU A 83 -5.26 19.77 12.53
CA GLU A 83 -6.68 19.40 12.39
C GLU A 83 -7.22 18.77 13.68
N LEU A 84 -6.44 17.92 14.35
CA LEU A 84 -6.83 17.31 15.62
C LEU A 84 -7.08 18.37 16.70
N GLN A 85 -6.18 19.36 16.81
CA GLN A 85 -6.32 20.45 17.77
C GLN A 85 -7.48 21.38 17.43
N TRP A 86 -7.70 21.67 16.15
CA TRP A 86 -8.75 22.58 15.68
C TRP A 86 -10.15 21.96 15.83
N ARG A 87 -10.31 20.70 15.43
CA ARG A 87 -11.61 20.01 15.45
C ARG A 87 -11.94 19.34 16.78
N GLY A 88 -10.93 19.14 17.64
CA GLY A 88 -11.06 18.34 18.86
C GLY A 88 -11.27 16.84 18.59
N THR A 89 -11.21 16.41 17.34
CA THR A 89 -11.38 15.02 16.91
C THR A 89 -10.41 14.68 15.78
N PHE A 90 -10.06 13.40 15.65
CA PHE A 90 -9.12 12.96 14.62
C PHE A 90 -9.78 13.03 13.23
N ALA A 91 -9.15 13.79 12.34
CA ALA A 91 -9.47 13.83 10.91
C ALA A 91 -8.31 13.25 10.12
N ASP A 92 -8.62 12.36 9.19
CA ASP A 92 -7.65 11.66 8.34
C ASP A 92 -7.23 12.47 7.11
N THR A 93 -7.70 13.71 6.93
CA THR A 93 -7.50 14.53 5.73
C THR A 93 -6.04 14.60 5.25
N TRP A 94 -5.10 14.83 6.16
CA TRP A 94 -3.67 14.90 5.85
C TRP A 94 -2.98 13.54 5.79
N TYR A 95 -3.59 12.51 6.38
CA TYR A 95 -3.08 11.15 6.49
C TYR A 95 -3.76 10.17 5.51
N LEU A 96 -4.69 10.66 4.68
CA LEU A 96 -5.45 9.83 3.76
C LEU A 96 -4.51 9.14 2.77
N TYR A 97 -4.65 7.82 2.60
CA TYR A 97 -3.75 7.01 1.76
C TYR A 97 -3.67 7.50 0.31
N CYS A 98 -4.78 8.02 -0.19
CA CYS A 98 -4.92 8.56 -1.54
C CYS A 98 -4.61 10.07 -1.60
N GLY A 99 -4.13 10.66 -0.51
CA GLY A 99 -3.76 12.06 -0.42
C GLY A 99 -2.44 12.36 -1.14
N PRO A 100 -2.26 13.60 -1.66
CA PRO A 100 -1.09 13.98 -2.45
C PRO A 100 0.20 13.90 -1.64
N MET A 101 0.18 14.26 -0.36
CA MET A 101 1.38 14.20 0.49
C MET A 101 1.80 12.76 0.79
N VAL A 102 0.84 11.87 1.04
CA VAL A 102 1.11 10.43 1.24
C VAL A 102 1.67 9.81 -0.04
N PHE A 103 1.12 10.20 -1.19
CA PHE A 103 1.62 9.78 -2.50
C PHE A 103 3.08 10.21 -2.74
N ILE A 104 3.39 11.49 -2.54
CA ILE A 104 4.77 12.02 -2.67
C ILE A 104 5.71 11.30 -1.71
N CYS A 105 5.28 11.07 -0.47
CA CYS A 105 6.01 10.33 0.54
C CYS A 105 6.33 8.90 0.05
N ALA A 106 5.33 8.18 -0.45
CA ALA A 106 5.45 6.80 -0.93
C ALA A 106 6.41 6.67 -2.12
N ILE A 107 6.27 7.51 -3.17
CA ILE A 107 7.15 7.45 -4.34
C ILE A 107 8.60 7.82 -4.01
N SER A 108 8.78 8.76 -3.07
CA SER A 108 10.10 9.21 -2.63
C SER A 108 10.80 8.11 -1.83
N LEU A 109 10.10 7.51 -0.87
CA LEU A 109 10.62 6.40 -0.07
C LEU A 109 10.90 5.17 -0.94
N PHE A 110 9.98 4.81 -1.84
CA PHE A 110 10.16 3.70 -2.76
C PHE A 110 11.43 3.86 -3.61
N THR A 111 11.63 5.05 -4.19
CA THR A 111 12.81 5.36 -5.02
C THR A 111 14.09 5.29 -4.19
N LEU A 112 14.07 5.85 -2.97
CA LEU A 112 15.22 5.83 -2.06
C LEU A 112 15.60 4.39 -1.66
N VAL A 113 14.62 3.60 -1.22
CA VAL A 113 14.81 2.19 -0.83
C VAL A 113 15.31 1.36 -1.99
N LYS A 114 14.69 1.49 -3.17
CA LYS A 114 15.12 0.80 -4.39
C LYS A 114 16.58 1.13 -4.72
N ASN A 115 16.98 2.39 -4.65
CA ASN A 115 18.33 2.81 -5.02
C ASN A 115 19.40 2.43 -3.99
N THR A 116 19.03 2.21 -2.73
CA THR A 116 19.98 2.00 -1.61
C THR A 116 20.01 0.55 -1.13
N LEU A 117 18.88 -0.14 -1.09
CA LEU A 117 18.74 -1.47 -0.48
C LEU A 117 18.56 -2.61 -1.50
N ASN A 118 18.29 -2.32 -2.78
CA ASN A 118 18.05 -3.36 -3.80
C ASN A 118 19.33 -3.93 -4.44
N THR A 119 20.43 -3.99 -3.70
CA THR A 119 21.71 -4.49 -4.22
C THR A 119 21.77 -6.01 -4.23
N ARG A 120 21.20 -6.67 -3.20
CA ARG A 120 21.12 -8.13 -3.10
C ARG A 120 19.82 -8.54 -2.39
N PRO A 121 19.17 -9.63 -2.82
CA PRO A 121 18.02 -10.17 -2.10
C PRO A 121 18.48 -10.70 -0.73
N LEU A 122 17.97 -10.12 0.35
CA LEU A 122 18.24 -10.61 1.70
C LEU A 122 17.50 -11.94 1.91
N PRO A 123 18.14 -12.98 2.47
CA PRO A 123 17.56 -14.31 2.58
C PRO A 123 16.27 -14.31 3.43
N LEU A 124 16.23 -13.51 4.51
CA LEU A 124 15.05 -13.37 5.36
C LEU A 124 13.88 -12.72 4.61
N LEU A 125 14.14 -11.65 3.84
CA LEU A 125 13.10 -11.02 3.02
C LEU A 125 12.62 -11.96 1.91
N GLY A 126 13.51 -12.77 1.36
CA GLY A 126 13.15 -13.82 0.41
C GLY A 126 12.22 -14.88 1.02
N LEU A 127 12.47 -15.29 2.26
CA LEU A 127 11.62 -16.24 2.99
C LEU A 127 10.21 -15.69 3.22
N ILE A 128 10.12 -14.43 3.66
CA ILE A 128 8.85 -13.73 3.88
C ILE A 128 8.11 -13.55 2.54
N SER A 129 8.82 -13.14 1.49
CA SER A 129 8.23 -12.90 0.17
C SER A 129 7.59 -14.16 -0.43
N ARG A 130 8.24 -15.33 -0.29
CA ARG A 130 7.69 -16.63 -0.74
C ARG A 130 6.45 -17.08 0.02
N ASN A 131 6.22 -16.54 1.20
CA ASN A 131 5.05 -16.83 2.05
C ASN A 131 4.08 -15.65 2.11
N SER A 132 4.27 -14.62 1.27
CA SER A 132 3.53 -13.36 1.40
C SER A 132 2.02 -13.51 1.26
N LEU A 133 1.55 -14.40 0.37
CA LEU A 133 0.11 -14.65 0.21
C LEU A 133 -0.49 -15.33 1.44
N GLY A 134 0.17 -16.36 1.99
CA GLY A 134 -0.24 -17.00 3.23
C GLY A 134 -0.22 -16.04 4.42
N ILE A 135 0.82 -15.21 4.54
CA ILE A 135 0.90 -14.15 5.55
C ILE A 135 -0.26 -13.17 5.40
N TYR A 136 -0.57 -12.76 4.17
CA TYR A 136 -1.70 -11.88 3.88
C TYR A 136 -3.04 -12.51 4.29
N GLY A 137 -3.23 -13.83 4.17
CA GLY A 137 -4.42 -14.49 4.68
C GLY A 137 -4.46 -14.55 6.22
N PHE A 138 -3.37 -14.98 6.86
CA PHE A 138 -3.36 -15.26 8.30
C PHE A 138 -3.24 -14.02 9.19
N HIS A 139 -2.60 -12.94 8.73
CA HIS A 139 -2.28 -11.80 9.60
C HIS A 139 -3.53 -11.17 10.24
N ALA A 140 -4.65 -11.09 9.52
CA ALA A 140 -5.89 -10.53 10.04
C ALA A 140 -6.45 -11.36 11.21
N LEU A 141 -6.41 -12.69 11.12
CA LEU A 141 -6.84 -13.60 12.18
C LEU A 141 -5.94 -13.48 13.40
N VAL A 142 -4.63 -13.40 13.20
CA VAL A 142 -3.66 -13.27 14.29
C VAL A 142 -3.82 -11.93 15.00
N ILE A 143 -3.91 -10.82 14.27
CA ILE A 143 -4.15 -9.49 14.86
C ILE A 143 -5.46 -9.48 15.64
N HIS A 144 -6.53 -10.05 15.08
CA HIS A 144 -7.82 -10.13 15.76
C HIS A 144 -7.71 -10.94 17.07
N ALA A 145 -7.01 -12.09 17.05
CA ALA A 145 -6.78 -12.89 18.25
C ALA A 145 -5.93 -12.17 19.31
N LEU A 146 -4.87 -11.45 18.89
CA LEU A 146 -4.03 -10.67 19.81
C LEU A 146 -4.81 -9.54 20.47
N ARG A 147 -5.61 -8.81 19.70
CA ARG A 147 -6.42 -7.68 20.20
C ARG A 147 -7.56 -8.14 21.11
N THR A 148 -8.28 -9.20 20.75
CA THR A 148 -9.39 -9.73 21.58
C THR A 148 -8.92 -10.29 22.91
N ARG A 149 -7.67 -10.77 22.99
CA ARG A 149 -7.07 -11.28 24.23
C ARG A 149 -6.34 -10.21 25.06
N GLY A 150 -6.37 -8.95 24.62
CA GLY A 150 -5.77 -7.84 25.35
C GLY A 150 -4.24 -7.87 25.40
N VAL A 151 -3.57 -8.52 24.45
CA VAL A 151 -2.09 -8.59 24.38
C VAL A 151 -1.50 -7.34 23.73
N GLU A 152 -2.17 -6.20 23.91
CA GLU A 152 -1.80 -4.89 23.35
C GLU A 152 -1.17 -4.00 24.42
N LEU A 153 -0.12 -3.28 24.03
CA LEU A 153 0.66 -2.41 24.90
C LEU A 153 0.19 -0.96 24.75
N LYS A 154 -1.07 -0.67 25.15
CA LYS A 154 -1.69 0.66 24.98
C LYS A 154 -0.86 1.82 25.54
N SER A 155 -0.17 1.58 26.65
CA SER A 155 0.63 2.59 27.32
C SER A 155 1.92 2.96 26.56
N TRP A 156 2.34 2.11 25.60
CA TRP A 156 3.58 2.28 24.83
C TRP A 156 3.30 2.08 23.33
N PRO A 157 2.67 3.03 22.62
CA PRO A 157 2.22 2.85 21.24
C PRO A 157 3.31 2.40 20.26
N LEU A 158 4.54 2.92 20.39
CA LEU A 158 5.66 2.51 19.53
C LEU A 158 6.06 1.05 19.78
N LEU A 159 6.07 0.63 21.04
CA LEU A 159 6.38 -0.75 21.41
C LEU A 159 5.25 -1.69 20.96
N ASP A 160 4.00 -1.25 21.07
CA ASP A 160 2.83 -1.98 20.58
C ASP A 160 2.92 -2.25 19.07
N ILE A 161 3.29 -1.24 18.26
CA ILE A 161 3.49 -1.41 16.81
C ILE A 161 4.53 -2.49 16.53
N VAL A 162 5.70 -2.42 17.17
CA VAL A 162 6.77 -3.42 16.98
C VAL A 162 6.30 -4.80 17.44
N TRP A 163 5.65 -4.89 18.60
CA TRP A 163 5.16 -6.12 19.18
C TRP A 163 4.12 -6.81 18.30
N ILE A 164 3.03 -6.11 17.97
CA ILE A 164 1.92 -6.65 17.17
C ILE A 164 2.43 -7.03 15.78
N PHE A 165 3.27 -6.19 15.14
CA PHE A 165 3.86 -6.49 13.85
C PHE A 165 4.71 -7.77 13.92
N SER A 166 5.66 -7.85 14.85
CA SER A 166 6.57 -8.99 14.97
C SER A 166 5.83 -10.28 15.30
N ALA A 167 4.93 -10.26 16.28
CA ALA A 167 4.13 -11.42 16.65
C ALA A 167 3.26 -11.90 15.47
N THR A 168 2.58 -10.96 14.81
CA THR A 168 1.74 -11.27 13.65
C THR A 168 2.56 -11.85 12.50
N LEU A 169 3.70 -11.25 12.18
CA LEU A 169 4.56 -11.70 11.09
C LEU A 169 5.10 -13.11 11.36
N VAL A 170 5.60 -13.37 12.57
CA VAL A 170 6.17 -14.69 12.93
C VAL A 170 5.09 -15.77 12.90
N VAL A 171 3.95 -15.54 13.56
CA VAL A 171 2.87 -16.53 13.61
C VAL A 171 2.31 -16.79 12.20
N SER A 172 2.06 -15.74 11.43
CA SER A 172 1.52 -15.88 10.06
C SER A 172 2.51 -16.58 9.13
N LEU A 173 3.81 -16.32 9.28
CA LEU A 173 4.86 -17.00 8.52
C LEU A 173 4.92 -18.49 8.87
N LEU A 174 4.85 -18.85 10.16
CA LEU A 174 4.82 -20.24 10.61
C LEU A 174 3.58 -20.98 10.12
N LEU A 175 2.41 -20.35 10.20
CA LEU A 175 1.15 -20.90 9.68
C LEU A 175 1.21 -21.09 8.16
N SER A 176 1.77 -20.13 7.43
CA SER A 176 1.99 -20.24 5.98
C SER A 176 2.91 -21.42 5.64
N MET A 177 4.03 -21.58 6.36
CA MET A 177 4.93 -22.71 6.16
C MET A 177 4.29 -24.06 6.49
N LEU A 178 3.47 -24.10 7.55
CA LEU A 178 2.72 -25.30 7.93
C LEU A 178 1.69 -25.67 6.85
N LEU A 179 0.96 -24.67 6.34
CA LEU A 179 0.01 -24.86 5.26
C LEU A 179 0.69 -25.40 4.00
N GLN A 180 1.83 -24.82 3.60
CA GLN A 180 2.61 -25.31 2.45
C GLN A 180 3.12 -26.75 2.63
N ARG A 181 3.34 -27.18 3.88
CA ARG A 181 3.70 -28.59 4.18
C ARG A 181 2.53 -29.55 3.99
N ILE A 182 1.31 -29.10 4.31
CA ILE A 182 0.09 -29.90 4.21
C ILE A 182 -0.43 -29.90 2.76
N ASP A 183 -0.39 -28.74 2.10
CA ASP A 183 -0.78 -28.55 0.71
C ASP A 183 0.32 -28.99 -0.27
N THR A 184 0.53 -30.31 -0.30
CA THR A 184 1.48 -30.97 -1.22
C THR A 184 1.16 -30.75 -2.69
N ARG A 185 -0.07 -30.34 -3.03
CA ARG A 185 -0.54 -30.10 -4.40
C ARG A 185 -0.50 -28.61 -4.81
N ARG A 186 -0.10 -27.70 -3.90
CA ARG A 186 0.01 -26.25 -4.14
C ARG A 186 -1.26 -25.62 -4.71
N PHE A 187 -2.42 -25.99 -4.17
CA PHE A 187 -3.66 -25.28 -4.46
C PHE A 187 -3.66 -23.85 -3.90
N VAL A 188 -2.85 -23.59 -2.88
CA VAL A 188 -2.66 -22.28 -2.26
C VAL A 188 -1.23 -21.82 -2.51
N SER A 189 -1.09 -20.68 -3.20
CA SER A 189 0.21 -20.10 -3.60
C SER A 189 0.89 -19.31 -2.48
#